data_AF-A0A7R6YY09-F1
#
_entry.id   AF-A0A7R6YY09-F1
#
_cell.length_a   1.000
_cell.length_b   1.000
_cell.length_c   1.000
_cell.angle_alpha   90.00
_cell.angle_beta   90.00
_cell.angle_gamma   90.00
#
_symmetry.space_group_name_H-M   'P 1'
#
loop_
_entity.id
_entity.type
_entity.pdbx_description
1 polymer ?
#
loop_
_entity_poly.entity_id
_entity_poly.type
_entity_poly.pdbx_seq_one_letter_code
_entity_poly.pdbx_strand_id
1 'polypeptide(L)'
;MEAARVCKKLYIEVPLEHTRNLNRAIRMSGPFGHINFYTPLTFENLLNTSGLKVDRLMTFAHDLAYEQHLAGRSKGWVKYKLRTEFLKVAPKTAVRNMTYMAGALCSTK
;
A
#
# COMPACT_ATOMS: atom_id res chain seq x y z
N MET A 1 -8.13 -20.91 3.01
CA MET A 1 -8.29 -19.47 3.31
C MET A 1 -9.77 -19.14 3.33
N GLU A 2 -10.31 -18.55 4.40
CA GLU A 2 -11.77 -18.33 4.54
C GLU A 2 -12.35 -17.41 3.46
N ALA A 3 -11.61 -16.39 3.02
CA ALA A 3 -12.04 -15.49 1.94
C ALA A 3 -12.35 -16.25 0.63
N ALA A 4 -11.60 -17.32 0.33
CA ALA A 4 -11.83 -18.13 -0.87
C ALA A 4 -13.12 -18.95 -0.82
N ARG A 5 -13.71 -19.14 0.36
CA ARG A 5 -14.98 -19.88 0.52
C ARG A 5 -16.19 -19.02 0.16
N VAL A 6 -16.05 -17.69 0.22
CA VAL A 6 -17.16 -16.74 0.08
C VAL A 6 -17.11 -15.91 -1.20
N CYS A 7 -15.97 -15.85 -1.89
CA CYS A 7 -15.82 -15.06 -3.12
C CYS A 7 -14.88 -15.73 -4.13
N LYS A 8 -15.12 -15.45 -5.42
CA LYS A 8 -14.25 -15.89 -6.54
C LYS A 8 -13.13 -14.89 -6.85
N LYS A 9 -13.37 -13.61 -6.55
CA LYS A 9 -12.44 -12.50 -6.74
C LYS A 9 -12.44 -11.65 -5.48
N LEU A 10 -11.25 -11.23 -5.08
CA LEU A 10 -11.03 -10.39 -3.91
C LEU A 10 -10.12 -9.23 -4.29
N TYR A 11 -10.43 -8.04 -3.80
CA TYR A 11 -9.56 -6.89 -3.92
C TYR A 11 -9.03 -6.52 -2.54
N ILE A 12 -7.71 -6.49 -2.40
CA ILE A 12 -7.04 -6.28 -1.12
C ILE A 12 -6.14 -5.06 -1.26
N GLU A 13 -6.33 -4.09 -0.37
CA GLU A 13 -5.46 -2.91 -0.28
C GLU A 13 -4.68 -2.93 1.02
N VAL A 14 -3.39 -2.62 0.94
CA VAL A 14 -2.51 -2.46 2.10
C VAL A 14 -1.59 -1.25 1.94
N PRO A 15 -1.23 -0.57 3.04
CA PRO A 15 -0.20 0.45 3.01
C PRO A 15 1.19 -0.20 2.91
N LEU A 16 2.03 0.37 2.05
CA LEU A 16 3.42 0.00 1.85
C LEU A 16 4.32 0.73 2.85
N GLU A 17 4.21 0.33 4.11
CA GLU A 17 4.87 1.00 5.25
C GLU A 17 6.35 0.61 5.43
N HIS A 18 6.82 -0.39 4.67
CA HIS A 18 8.21 -0.85 4.71
C HIS A 18 9.16 0.11 3.95
N THR A 19 9.35 1.28 4.54
CA THR A 19 10.20 2.36 4.03
C THR A 19 11.54 2.41 4.77
N ARG A 20 12.47 3.28 4.34
CA ARG A 20 13.77 3.54 5.03
C ARG A 20 13.62 3.91 6.51
N ASN A 21 12.45 4.39 6.94
CA ASN A 21 12.14 4.76 8.31
C ASN A 21 11.27 3.70 9.03
N LEU A 22 11.54 2.41 8.79
CA LEU A 22 10.79 1.30 9.38
C LEU A 22 10.71 1.38 10.92
N ASN A 23 11.79 1.77 11.60
CA ASN A 23 11.79 1.96 13.06
C ASN A 23 10.77 3.00 13.54
N ARG A 24 10.58 4.07 12.76
CA ARG A 24 9.55 5.08 13.05
C ARG A 24 8.15 4.50 12.79
N ALA A 25 7.98 3.74 11.71
CA ALA A 25 6.71 3.10 11.38
C ALA A 25 6.29 2.13 12.50
N ILE A 26 7.20 1.24 12.94
CA ILE A 26 7.00 0.32 14.08
C ILE A 26 6.57 1.06 15.35
N ARG A 27 7.26 2.16 15.70
CA ARG A 27 6.92 2.92 16.90
C ARG A 27 5.54 3.58 16.83
N MET A 28 5.17 4.09 15.67
CA MET A 28 3.87 4.74 15.45
C MET A 28 2.71 3.73 15.39
N SER A 29 2.99 2.51 14.93
CA SER A 29 1.99 1.48 14.64
C SER A 29 1.80 0.49 15.80
N GLY A 30 2.75 0.42 16.75
CA GLY A 30 2.68 -0.40 17.96
C GLY A 30 1.38 -0.27 18.76
N PRO A 31 0.83 0.94 18.98
CA PRO A 31 -0.47 1.11 19.65
C PRO A 31 -1.67 0.55 18.88
N PHE A 32 -1.54 0.36 17.56
CA PHE A 32 -2.62 -0.07 16.67
C PHE A 32 -2.54 -1.57 16.31
N GLY A 33 -1.60 -2.31 16.90
CA GLY A 33 -1.44 -3.74 16.64
C GLY A 33 -0.95 -4.08 15.22
N HIS A 34 -0.36 -3.12 14.51
CA HIS A 34 0.24 -3.33 13.19
C HIS A 34 1.52 -4.16 13.31
N ILE A 35 1.41 -5.44 12.98
CA ILE A 35 2.52 -6.41 13.03
C ILE A 35 3.29 -6.46 11.70
N ASN A 36 2.62 -6.17 10.58
CA ASN A 36 3.18 -6.40 9.25
C ASN A 36 3.47 -5.10 8.49
N PHE A 37 4.70 -5.00 7.97
CA PHE A 37 5.14 -3.92 7.09
C PHE A 37 5.42 -4.47 5.71
N TYR A 38 4.69 -3.97 4.72
CA TYR A 38 4.76 -4.51 3.37
C TYR A 38 5.60 -3.65 2.42
N THR A 39 6.30 -4.35 1.54
CA THR A 39 6.73 -3.88 0.23
C THR A 39 5.80 -4.51 -0.81
N PRO A 40 5.75 -4.01 -2.07
CA PRO A 40 4.98 -4.68 -3.11
C PRO A 40 5.33 -6.17 -3.25
N LEU A 41 6.62 -6.49 -3.15
CA LEU A 41 7.13 -7.86 -3.26
C LEU A 41 6.70 -8.74 -2.09
N THR A 42 6.82 -8.26 -0.85
CA THR A 42 6.42 -9.05 0.33
C THR A 42 4.90 -9.21 0.41
N PHE A 43 4.14 -8.22 -0.05
CA PHE A 43 2.70 -8.31 -0.18
C PHE A 43 2.28 -9.36 -1.22
N GLU A 44 2.86 -9.31 -2.43
CA GLU A 44 2.60 -10.32 -3.46
C GLU A 44 2.95 -11.73 -3.00
N ASN A 45 4.11 -11.90 -2.33
CA ASN A 45 4.52 -13.18 -1.78
C ASN A 45 3.53 -13.70 -0.72
N LEU A 46 3.03 -12.82 0.17
CA LEU A 46 2.02 -13.19 1.15
C LEU A 46 0.74 -13.70 0.47
N LEU A 47 0.25 -12.99 -0.54
CA LEU A 47 -0.97 -13.37 -1.26
C LEU A 47 -0.81 -14.74 -1.93
N ASN A 48 0.31 -14.93 -2.64
CA ASN A 48 0.60 -16.19 -3.34
C ASN A 48 0.75 -17.38 -2.39
N THR A 49 1.43 -17.19 -1.25
CA THR A 49 1.60 -18.22 -0.22
C THR A 49 0.34 -18.47 0.60
N SER A 50 -0.60 -17.52 0.65
CA SER A 50 -1.93 -17.68 1.26
C SER A 50 -2.91 -18.48 0.38
N GLY A 51 -2.46 -18.95 -0.80
CA GLY A 51 -3.28 -19.73 -1.72
C GLY A 51 -4.11 -18.90 -2.69
N LEU A 52 -3.89 -17.58 -2.77
CA LEU A 52 -4.51 -16.73 -3.78
C LEU A 52 -3.68 -16.72 -5.07
N LYS A 53 -4.35 -16.44 -6.18
CA LYS A 53 -3.70 -16.06 -7.44
C LYS A 53 -3.77 -14.54 -7.57
N VAL A 54 -2.62 -13.87 -7.66
CA VAL A 54 -2.56 -12.43 -7.93
C VAL A 54 -2.75 -12.20 -9.43
N ASP A 55 -3.90 -11.66 -9.83
CA ASP A 55 -4.17 -11.35 -11.24
C ASP A 55 -3.62 -9.99 -11.64
N ARG A 56 -3.62 -9.04 -10.70
CA ARG A 56 -3.05 -7.71 -10.89
C ARG A 56 -2.59 -7.13 -9.56
N LEU A 57 -1.40 -6.56 -9.55
CA LEU A 57 -0.88 -5.76 -8.45
C LEU A 57 -0.57 -4.34 -8.94
N MET A 58 -1.03 -3.34 -8.20
CA MET A 58 -0.75 -1.94 -8.50
C MET A 58 -0.33 -1.19 -7.24
N THR A 59 0.60 -0.26 -7.40
CA THR A 59 0.96 0.72 -6.36
C THR A 59 0.43 2.08 -6.77
N PHE A 60 -0.17 2.81 -5.83
CA PHE A 60 -0.75 4.12 -6.08
C PHE A 60 -0.58 5.06 -4.89
N ALA A 61 -0.60 6.36 -5.17
CA ALA A 61 -0.69 7.38 -4.14
C ALA A 61 -2.14 7.53 -3.67
N HIS A 62 -2.34 8.01 -2.45
CA HIS A 62 -3.67 8.41 -1.99
C HIS A 62 -4.27 9.48 -2.90
N ASP A 63 -5.60 9.53 -2.94
CA ASP A 63 -6.30 10.54 -3.72
C ASP A 63 -6.09 11.95 -3.16
N LEU A 64 -6.39 12.95 -3.99
CA LEU A 64 -6.23 14.35 -3.61
C LEU A 64 -7.13 14.71 -2.41
N ALA A 65 -8.34 14.13 -2.34
CA ALA A 65 -9.29 14.39 -1.27
C ALA A 65 -8.72 13.96 0.08
N TYR A 66 -8.11 12.78 0.17
CA TYR A 66 -7.43 12.31 1.38
C TYR A 66 -6.27 13.23 1.80
N GLU A 67 -5.41 13.61 0.86
CA GLU A 67 -4.27 14.50 1.16
C GLU A 67 -4.73 15.89 1.62
N GLN A 68 -5.80 16.42 1.01
CA GLN A 68 -6.39 17.71 1.38
C GLN A 68 -7.12 17.64 2.72
N HIS A 69 -7.76 16.51 3.04
CA HIS A 69 -8.37 16.28 4.34
C HIS A 69 -7.32 16.32 5.46
N LEU A 70 -6.16 15.68 5.26
CA LEU A 70 -5.11 15.62 6.28
C LEU A 70 -4.25 16.89 6.40
N ALA A 71 -3.95 17.56 5.29
CA ALA A 71 -2.97 18.66 5.26
C ALA A 71 -3.58 20.03 4.91
N GLY A 72 -4.89 20.09 4.60
CA GLY A 72 -5.55 21.27 4.05
C GLY A 72 -5.38 21.39 2.53
N ARG A 73 -6.19 22.27 1.89
CA ARG A 73 -6.31 22.37 0.42
C ARG A 73 -4.97 22.55 -0.31
N SER A 74 -4.19 23.58 0.06
CA SER A 74 -2.96 23.94 -0.66
C SER A 74 -1.82 22.95 -0.40
N LYS A 75 -1.58 22.59 0.88
CA LYS A 75 -0.52 21.64 1.25
C LYS A 75 -0.83 20.23 0.78
N GLY A 76 -2.10 19.80 0.85
CA GLY A 76 -2.57 18.52 0.35
C GLY A 76 -2.36 18.38 -1.16
N TRP A 77 -2.65 19.43 -1.94
CA TRP A 77 -2.40 19.43 -3.38
C TRP A 77 -0.91 19.27 -3.73
N VAL A 78 -0.03 20.00 -3.04
CA VAL A 78 1.43 19.88 -3.26
C VAL A 78 1.90 18.46 -2.90
N LYS A 79 1.47 17.91 -1.76
CA LYS A 79 1.81 16.55 -1.35
C LYS A 79 1.33 15.50 -2.35
N TYR A 80 0.08 15.61 -2.78
CA TYR A 80 -0.53 14.73 -3.77
C TYR A 80 0.27 14.72 -5.07
N LYS A 81 0.58 15.91 -5.61
CA LYS A 81 1.33 16.04 -6.86
C LYS A 81 2.75 15.47 -6.72
N LEU A 82 3.44 15.79 -5.63
CA LEU A 82 4.77 15.27 -5.37
C LEU A 82 4.79 13.74 -5.26
N ARG A 83 3.86 13.14 -4.51
CA ARG A 83 3.75 11.68 -4.36
C ARG A 83 3.41 11.01 -5.68
N THR A 84 2.44 11.55 -6.41
CA THR A 84 1.98 10.98 -7.68
C THR A 84 3.09 11.01 -8.74
N GLU A 85 3.77 12.15 -8.91
CA GLU A 85 4.85 12.26 -9.89
C GLU A 85 6.10 11.47 -9.47
N PHE A 86 6.43 11.43 -8.18
CA PHE A 86 7.56 10.63 -7.71
C PHE A 86 7.35 9.13 -7.95
N LEU A 87 6.12 8.65 -7.71
CA LEU A 87 5.77 7.26 -7.98
C LEU A 87 5.83 6.92 -9.48
N LYS A 88 5.40 7.84 -10.36
CA LYS A 88 5.48 7.66 -11.82
C LYS A 88 6.92 7.61 -12.32
N VAL A 89 7.78 8.53 -11.86
CA VAL A 89 9.15 8.68 -12.37
C VAL A 89 10.08 7.60 -11.82
N ALA A 90 9.97 7.28 -10.53
CA ALA A 90 10.90 6.37 -9.86
C ALA A 90 10.19 5.45 -8.85
N PRO A 91 9.35 4.50 -9.31
CA PRO A 91 8.47 3.73 -8.44
C PRO A 91 9.19 2.96 -7.33
N LYS A 92 10.31 2.29 -7.66
CA LYS A 92 11.12 1.54 -6.67
C LYS A 92 11.72 2.45 -5.60
N THR A 93 12.14 3.65 -5.98
CA THR A 93 12.72 4.62 -5.05
C THR A 93 11.63 5.30 -4.23
N ALA A 94 10.48 5.58 -4.85
CA ALA A 94 9.33 6.17 -4.19
C ALA A 94 8.85 5.31 -3.02
N VAL A 95 8.54 4.02 -3.26
CA VAL A 95 8.04 3.10 -2.22
C VAL A 95 9.05 2.82 -1.11
N ARG A 96 10.34 3.04 -1.36
CA ARG A 96 11.40 2.94 -0.34
C ARG A 96 11.49 4.17 0.56
N ASN A 97 11.12 5.35 0.06
CA ASN A 97 11.28 6.61 0.79
C ASN A 97 9.96 7.12 1.39
N MET A 98 8.81 6.77 0.82
CA MET A 98 7.50 7.24 1.27
C MET A 98 6.49 6.08 1.29
N THR A 99 5.50 6.20 2.16
CA THR A 99 4.36 5.28 2.21
C THR A 99 3.41 5.55 1.05
N TYR A 100 3.07 4.48 0.32
CA TYR A 100 2.06 4.43 -0.75
C TYR A 100 1.08 3.30 -0.45
N MET A 101 0.01 3.16 -1.22
CA MET A 101 -0.90 2.02 -1.14
C MET A 101 -0.55 1.00 -2.22
N ALA A 102 -0.71 -0.28 -1.89
CA ALA A 102 -0.73 -1.37 -2.86
C ALA A 102 -2.12 -1.99 -2.89
N GLY A 103 -2.67 -2.15 -4.09
CA GLY A 103 -3.91 -2.86 -4.33
C GLY A 103 -3.64 -4.10 -5.16
N ALA A 104 -4.09 -5.26 -4.67
CA ALA A 104 -4.03 -6.52 -5.39
C ALA A 104 -5.44 -7.01 -5.72
N LEU A 105 -5.68 -7.27 -7.00
CA LEU A 105 -6.81 -8.06 -7.44
C LEU A 105 -6.38 -9.52 -7.46
N CYS A 106 -7.07 -10.33 -6.67
CA CYS A 106 -6.82 -11.74 -6.51
C CYS A 106 -8.03 -12.56 -6.94
N SER A 107 -7.76 -13.75 -7.47
CA SER A 107 -8.75 -14.80 -7.65
C SER A 107 -8.39 -15.99 -6.78
N THR A 108 -9.41 -16.78 -6.43
CA THR A 108 -9.21 -18.09 -5.81
C THR A 108 -8.55 -19.01 -6.83
N LYS A 109 -7.49 -19.72 -6.41
CA LYS A 109 -6.88 -20.77 -7.23
C LYS A 109 -7.83 -21.96 -7.43
#